data_AF-A0A729QML8-F1
#
_entry.id   AF-A0A729QML8-F1
#
_cell.length_a   1.000
_cell.length_b   1.000
_cell.length_c   1.000
_cell.angle_alpha   90.00
_cell.angle_beta   90.00
_cell.angle_gamma   90.00
#
_symmetry.space_group_name_H-M   'P 1'
#
loop_
_entity.id
_entity.type
_entity.pdbx_description
1 polymer ?
#
loop_
_entity_poly.entity_id
_entity_poly.type
_entity_poly.pdbx_seq_one_letter_code
_entity_poly.pdbx_strand_id
1 'polypeptide(L)'
;YRADERIYAVNKSCWNERAGNSIRIVYVDTYPHGITDSLINSFLAGNNKSIINIRVSLSNFSDDQILHGFDGMLIINKKNEEIEIFTIPVVGANYSYKDKFLVNVHDFELFDGKICNALMPIDSYFSP
;
A
#
# COMPACT_ATOMS: atom_id res chain seq x y z
N TYR A 1 24.10 16.63 1.11
CA TYR A 1 24.64 16.81 -0.27
C TYR A 1 24.79 15.50 -1.06
N ARG A 2 25.77 14.60 -0.80
CA ARG A 2 25.90 13.34 -1.59
C ARG A 2 24.94 12.19 -1.21
N ALA A 3 24.26 12.29 -0.08
CA ALA A 3 23.23 11.33 0.35
C ALA A 3 21.88 11.69 -0.28
N ASP A 4 21.49 12.96 -0.19
CA ASP A 4 20.25 13.52 -0.75
C ASP A 4 20.14 13.28 -2.28
N GLU A 5 21.22 13.45 -3.04
CA GLU A 5 21.20 13.17 -4.50
C GLU A 5 20.93 11.70 -4.84
N ARG A 6 21.41 10.77 -4.00
CA ARG A 6 21.20 9.33 -4.21
C ARG A 6 19.78 8.91 -3.82
N ILE A 7 19.27 9.42 -2.70
CA ILE A 7 17.89 9.16 -2.26
C ILE A 7 16.91 9.74 -3.29
N TYR A 8 17.16 10.96 -3.75
CA TYR A 8 16.39 11.60 -4.81
C TYR A 8 16.40 10.79 -6.12
N ALA A 9 17.56 10.26 -6.53
CA ALA A 9 17.67 9.43 -7.72
C ALA A 9 16.90 8.10 -7.61
N VAL A 10 16.94 7.44 -6.44
CA VAL A 10 16.23 6.17 -6.17
C VAL A 10 14.71 6.39 -6.12
N ASN A 11 14.24 7.48 -5.52
CA ASN A 11 12.81 7.78 -5.50
C ASN A 11 12.30 8.07 -6.92
N LYS A 12 13.05 8.90 -7.66
CA LYS A 12 12.70 9.25 -9.03
C LYS A 12 12.73 8.03 -9.96
N SER A 13 13.64 7.07 -9.76
CA SER A 13 13.67 5.84 -10.56
C SER A 13 12.41 5.00 -10.36
N CYS A 14 11.98 4.78 -9.11
CA CYS A 14 10.75 4.02 -8.85
C CYS A 14 9.53 4.69 -9.49
N TRP A 15 9.33 5.99 -9.26
CA TRP A 15 8.17 6.70 -9.81
C TRP A 15 8.14 6.73 -11.34
N ASN A 16 9.31 6.76 -12.00
CA ASN A 16 9.43 6.71 -13.45
C ASN A 16 9.14 5.31 -14.03
N GLU A 17 9.32 4.25 -13.25
CA GLU A 17 9.11 2.86 -13.68
C GLU A 17 7.67 2.37 -13.48
N ARG A 18 6.82 3.17 -12.81
CA ARG A 18 5.41 2.84 -12.61
C ARG A 18 4.63 2.97 -13.91
N ALA A 19 3.81 1.97 -14.20
CA ALA A 19 3.06 1.89 -15.45
C ALA A 19 1.64 2.47 -15.37
N GLY A 20 1.36 3.34 -14.38
CA GLY A 20 0.06 4.00 -14.19
C GLY A 20 0.13 5.52 -14.35
N ASN A 21 -0.88 6.12 -15.00
CA ASN A 21 -0.91 7.56 -15.30
C ASN A 21 -1.18 8.46 -14.07
N SER A 22 -1.81 7.90 -13.03
CA SER A 22 -2.13 8.62 -11.78
C SER A 22 -2.51 7.64 -10.68
N ILE A 23 -2.27 8.01 -9.42
CA ILE A 23 -2.85 7.31 -8.26
C ILE A 23 -4.01 8.14 -7.74
N ARG A 24 -5.18 7.52 -7.58
CA ARG A 24 -6.28 8.11 -6.82
C ARG A 24 -6.30 7.47 -5.43
N ILE A 25 -5.81 8.21 -4.43
CA ILE A 25 -5.87 7.78 -3.03
C ILE A 25 -7.21 8.23 -2.47
N VAL A 26 -7.99 7.28 -1.95
CA VAL A 26 -9.19 7.58 -1.18
C VAL A 26 -8.85 7.41 0.30
N TYR A 27 -8.78 8.53 1.02
CA TYR A 27 -8.76 8.48 2.47
C TYR A 27 -10.18 8.17 2.94
N VAL A 28 -10.33 7.00 3.54
CA VAL A 28 -11.60 6.58 4.15
C VAL A 28 -11.45 6.66 5.67
N ASP A 29 -12.24 7.53 6.30
CA ASP A 29 -12.28 7.63 7.77
C ASP A 29 -12.88 6.36 8.40
N THR A 30 -13.65 5.61 7.60
CA THR A 30 -14.27 4.34 7.96
C THR A 30 -13.94 3.29 6.93
N TYR A 31 -13.57 2.09 7.38
CA TYR A 31 -13.29 0.99 6.46
C TYR A 31 -14.50 0.65 5.56
N PRO A 32 -14.24 0.24 4.30
CA PRO A 32 -15.22 -0.43 3.46
C PRO A 32 -15.96 -1.55 4.21
N HIS A 33 -17.26 -1.73 3.93
CA HIS A 33 -18.04 -2.81 4.52
C HIS A 33 -17.35 -4.17 4.32
N GLY A 34 -17.21 -4.94 5.40
CA GLY A 34 -16.50 -6.23 5.40
C GLY A 34 -15.03 -6.14 5.85
N ILE A 35 -14.42 -4.95 5.88
CA ILE A 35 -13.11 -4.71 6.48
C ILE A 35 -13.30 -4.22 7.92
N THR A 36 -12.64 -4.88 8.87
CA THR A 36 -12.74 -4.56 10.31
C THR A 36 -11.35 -4.45 10.92
N ASP A 37 -11.23 -3.75 12.05
CA ASP A 37 -9.99 -3.68 12.82
C ASP A 37 -9.45 -5.07 13.15
N SER A 38 -10.31 -6.02 13.52
CA SER A 38 -9.90 -7.39 13.82
C SER A 38 -9.27 -8.08 12.60
N LEU A 39 -9.81 -7.82 11.40
CA LEU A 39 -9.31 -8.41 10.16
C LEU A 39 -7.96 -7.81 9.77
N ILE A 40 -7.83 -6.48 9.88
CA ILE A 40 -6.58 -5.75 9.66
C ILE A 40 -5.51 -6.20 10.66
N ASN A 41 -5.81 -6.22 11.96
CA ASN A 41 -4.87 -6.65 12.98
C ASN A 41 -4.45 -8.11 12.81
N SER A 42 -5.36 -8.98 12.35
CA SER A 42 -5.03 -10.37 12.03
C SER A 42 -4.06 -10.47 10.85
N PHE A 43 -4.26 -9.67 9.79
CA PHE A 43 -3.30 -9.55 8.68
C PHE A 43 -1.93 -9.04 9.17
N LEU A 44 -1.92 -7.98 10.00
CA LEU A 44 -0.71 -7.42 10.59
C LEU A 44 -0.01 -8.37 11.58
N ALA A 45 -0.70 -9.42 12.04
CA ALA A 45 -0.11 -10.51 12.82
C ALA A 45 0.44 -11.66 11.93
N GLY A 46 0.37 -11.52 10.61
CA GLY A 46 0.85 -12.52 9.64
C GLY A 46 -0.18 -13.59 9.25
N ASN A 47 -1.46 -13.40 9.57
CA ASN A 47 -2.51 -14.31 9.11
C ASN A 47 -2.90 -14.03 7.66
N ASN A 48 -2.32 -14.79 6.74
CA ASN A 48 -2.58 -14.65 5.30
C ASN A 48 -4.04 -14.97 4.91
N LYS A 49 -4.82 -15.67 5.73
CA LYS A 49 -6.25 -15.91 5.42
C LYS A 49 -7.07 -14.61 5.46
N SER A 50 -6.65 -13.65 6.28
CA SER A 50 -7.32 -12.34 6.39
C SER A 50 -7.22 -11.52 5.11
N ILE A 51 -6.14 -11.70 4.33
CA ILE A 51 -5.91 -11.03 3.04
C ILE A 51 -7.06 -11.30 2.07
N ILE A 52 -7.54 -12.55 2.00
CA ILE A 52 -8.59 -12.95 1.06
C ILE A 52 -9.88 -12.16 1.31
N ASN A 53 -10.29 -12.04 2.58
CA ASN A 53 -11.50 -11.31 2.95
C ASN A 53 -11.34 -9.79 2.70
N ILE A 54 -10.15 -9.24 2.95
CA ILE A 54 -9.84 -7.85 2.64
C ILE A 54 -9.98 -7.61 1.14
N ARG A 55 -9.38 -8.47 0.30
CA ARG A 55 -9.45 -8.37 -1.17
C ARG A 55 -10.89 -8.40 -1.69
N VAL A 56 -11.69 -9.35 -1.21
CA VAL A 56 -13.10 -9.46 -1.61
C VAL A 56 -13.89 -8.19 -1.24
N SER A 57 -13.62 -7.62 -0.06
CA SER A 57 -14.30 -6.40 0.38
C SER A 57 -13.87 -5.19 -0.46
N LEU A 58 -12.58 -5.08 -0.80
CA LEU A 58 -12.06 -4.03 -1.66
C LEU A 58 -12.58 -4.12 -3.11
N SER A 59 -12.66 -5.34 -3.68
CA SER A 59 -13.14 -5.54 -5.06
C SER A 59 -14.63 -5.27 -5.21
N ASN A 60 -15.40 -5.54 -4.15
CA ASN A 60 -16.87 -5.40 -4.16
C ASN A 60 -17.33 -4.04 -3.63
N PHE A 61 -16.41 -3.18 -3.17
CA PHE A 61 -16.77 -1.86 -2.68
C PHE A 61 -17.39 -1.04 -3.81
N SER A 62 -18.52 -0.42 -3.53
CA SER A 62 -19.11 0.57 -4.42
C SER A 62 -19.86 1.61 -3.63
N ASP A 63 -19.77 2.85 -4.10
CA ASP A 63 -20.55 3.98 -3.62
C ASP A 63 -20.80 4.97 -4.78
N ASP A 64 -21.35 6.14 -4.48
CA ASP A 64 -21.67 7.17 -5.47
C ASP A 64 -20.42 7.69 -6.23
N GLN A 65 -19.22 7.44 -5.73
CA GLN A 65 -17.94 7.91 -6.29
C GLN A 65 -17.05 6.79 -6.83
N ILE A 66 -17.30 5.53 -6.43
CA ILE A 66 -16.49 4.35 -6.74
C ILE A 66 -17.40 3.26 -7.31
N LEU A 67 -17.32 3.04 -8.62
CA LEU A 67 -18.17 2.07 -9.34
C LEU A 67 -17.55 0.67 -9.45
N HIS A 68 -16.23 0.55 -9.32
CA HIS A 68 -15.47 -0.67 -9.67
C HIS A 68 -14.54 -1.15 -8.53
N GLY A 69 -14.86 -0.82 -7.28
CA GLY A 69 -14.01 -1.16 -6.14
C GLY A 69 -12.66 -0.45 -6.16
N PHE A 70 -11.73 -1.01 -5.39
CA PHE A 70 -10.36 -0.53 -5.29
C PHE A 70 -9.38 -1.52 -5.94
N ASP A 71 -8.25 -1.00 -6.41
CA ASP A 71 -7.15 -1.83 -6.95
C ASP A 71 -6.30 -2.47 -5.85
N GLY A 72 -6.33 -1.88 -4.65
CA GLY A 72 -5.59 -2.35 -3.49
C GLY A 72 -5.74 -1.45 -2.28
N MET A 73 -5.05 -1.81 -1.20
CA MET A 73 -5.01 -1.06 0.05
C MET A 73 -3.56 -0.88 0.49
N LEU A 74 -3.22 0.33 0.91
CA LEU A 74 -2.01 0.63 1.67
C LEU A 74 -2.38 0.79 3.15
N ILE A 75 -1.57 0.18 4.02
CA ILE A 75 -1.70 0.34 5.46
C ILE A 75 -0.40 0.93 5.96
N ILE A 76 -0.48 2.09 6.61
CA ILE A 76 0.67 2.81 7.15
C ILE A 76 0.50 2.82 8.67
N ASN A 77 1.43 2.18 9.38
CA ASN A 77 1.40 2.07 10.83
C ASN A 77 2.67 2.67 11.43
N LYS A 78 2.51 3.62 12.35
CA LYS A 78 3.65 4.20 13.09
C LYS A 78 3.82 3.48 14.42
N LYS A 79 5.00 2.90 14.64
CA LYS A 79 5.44 2.30 15.90
C LYS A 79 6.71 3.00 16.37
N ASN A 80 6.60 3.85 17.38
CA ASN A 80 7.70 4.67 17.89
C ASN A 80 8.35 5.51 16.77
N GLU A 81 9.63 5.24 16.48
CA GLU A 81 10.44 5.90 15.45
C GLU A 81 10.41 5.17 14.10
N GLU A 82 9.61 4.11 13.96
CA GLU A 82 9.47 3.35 12.72
C GLU A 82 8.07 3.52 12.13
N ILE A 83 8.02 3.63 10.81
CA ILE A 83 6.81 3.56 9.99
C ILE A 83 6.88 2.25 9.21
N GLU A 84 5.86 1.42 9.41
CA GLU A 84 5.63 0.20 8.66
C GLU A 84 4.60 0.46 7.57
N ILE A 85 4.95 0.14 6.32
CA ILE A 85 4.07 0.27 5.17
C ILE A 85 3.77 -1.13 4.64
N PHE A 86 2.49 -1.46 4.54
CA PHE A 86 1.99 -2.72 4.01
C PHE A 86 1.12 -2.48 2.78
N THR A 87 1.15 -3.45 1.87
CA THR A 87 0.36 -3.42 0.65
C THR A 87 -0.48 -4.68 0.56
N ILE A 88 -1.77 -4.50 0.27
CA ILE A 88 -2.69 -5.57 -0.09
C ILE A 88 -3.22 -5.25 -1.49
N PRO A 89 -2.63 -5.80 -2.57
CA PRO A 89 -3.23 -5.65 -3.89
C PRO A 89 -4.50 -6.51 -3.96
N VAL A 90 -5.54 -6.04 -4.66
CA VAL A 90 -6.79 -6.80 -4.84
C VAL A 90 -6.54 -8.04 -5.70
N VAL A 91 -5.71 -7.91 -6.73
CA VAL A 91 -5.31 -9.01 -7.61
C VAL A 91 -3.80 -9.22 -7.58
N GLY A 92 -3.35 -10.46 -7.80
CA GLY A 92 -1.93 -10.82 -7.82
C GLY A 92 -1.42 -11.42 -6.53
N ALA A 93 -0.10 -11.28 -6.30
CA ALA A 93 0.64 -12.00 -5.27
C ALA A 93 0.11 -11.73 -3.86
N ASN A 94 0.07 -12.77 -3.01
CA ASN A 94 -0.27 -12.64 -1.59
C ASN A 94 0.93 -12.07 -0.84
N TYR A 95 1.04 -10.74 -0.79
CA TYR A 95 2.02 -10.07 0.07
C TYR A 95 1.75 -10.44 1.52
N SER A 96 2.75 -11.03 2.16
CA SER A 96 2.69 -11.40 3.56
C SER A 96 3.12 -10.23 4.43
N TYR A 97 2.82 -10.28 5.73
CA TYR A 97 3.34 -9.31 6.71
C TYR A 97 4.88 -9.13 6.65
N LYS A 98 5.62 -10.16 6.21
CA LYS A 98 7.09 -10.10 6.11
C LYS A 98 7.57 -9.19 4.98
N ASP A 99 6.71 -8.87 4.03
CA ASP A 99 7.02 -8.06 2.85
C ASP A 99 6.78 -6.56 3.10
N LYS A 100 6.70 -6.15 4.37
CA LYS A 100 6.51 -4.76 4.76
C LYS A 100 7.73 -3.90 4.46
N PHE A 101 7.50 -2.64 4.16
CA PHE A 101 8.55 -1.64 4.07
C PHE A 101 8.70 -0.92 5.40
N LEU A 102 9.94 -0.71 5.83
CA LEU A 102 10.28 0.00 7.05
C LEU A 102 10.96 1.32 6.70
N VAL A 103 10.57 2.39 7.41
CA VAL A 103 11.12 3.75 7.29
C VAL A 103 11.28 4.34 8.68
N ASN A 104 12.40 4.99 8.97
CA ASN A 104 12.52 5.78 10.19
C ASN A 104 11.72 7.08 10.05
N VAL A 105 11.00 7.50 11.08
CA VAL A 105 10.16 8.73 11.08
C VAL A 105 10.94 10.01 10.77
N HIS A 106 12.26 10.01 10.99
CA HIS A 106 13.15 11.13 10.68
C HIS A 106 13.66 11.13 9.23
N ASP A 107 13.48 10.02 8.51
CA ASP A 107 13.96 9.85 7.13
C ASP A 107 12.82 10.01 6.12
N PHE A 108 12.17 11.17 6.12
CA PHE A 108 11.04 11.46 5.24
C PHE A 108 11.39 11.31 3.74
N GLU A 109 12.64 11.56 3.36
CA GLU A 109 13.09 11.35 1.98
C GLU A 109 13.02 9.88 1.56
N LEU A 110 13.25 8.93 2.48
CA LEU A 110 13.09 7.50 2.19
C LEU A 110 11.63 7.06 2.17
N PHE A 111 10.74 7.81 2.83
CA PHE A 111 9.32 7.50 2.89
C PHE A 111 8.68 7.48 1.50
N ASP A 112 8.96 8.50 0.68
CA ASP A 112 8.43 8.60 -0.69
C ASP A 112 8.81 7.38 -1.56
N GLY A 113 10.09 7.00 -1.57
CA GLY A 113 10.56 5.81 -2.29
C GLY A 113 9.95 4.51 -1.76
N LYS A 114 9.74 4.39 -0.43
CA LYS A 114 9.07 3.20 0.13
C LYS A 114 7.60 3.14 -0.22
N ILE A 115 6.89 4.27 -0.24
CA ILE A 115 5.50 4.34 -0.71
C ILE A 115 5.42 3.92 -2.19
N CYS A 116 6.32 4.41 -3.03
CA CYS A 116 6.40 4.01 -4.43
C CYS A 116 6.56 2.49 -4.58
N ASN A 117 7.53 1.89 -3.88
CA ASN A 117 7.77 0.45 -3.91
C ASN A 117 6.56 -0.35 -3.36
N ALA A 118 5.88 0.19 -2.36
CA ALA A 118 4.66 -0.40 -1.82
C ALA A 118 3.49 -0.36 -2.81
N LEU A 119 3.48 0.58 -3.76
CA LEU A 119 2.41 0.71 -4.76
C LEU A 119 2.64 -0.16 -6.00
N MET A 120 3.90 -0.46 -6.36
CA MET A 120 4.24 -1.28 -7.53
C MET A 120 3.44 -2.59 -7.67
N PRO A 121 3.16 -3.34 -6.59
CA PRO A 121 2.37 -4.57 -6.70
C PRO A 121 0.93 -4.34 -7.16
N ILE A 122 0.35 -3.19 -6.81
CA ILE A 122 -0.97 -2.79 -7.27
C ILE A 122 -0.88 -2.46 -8.76
N ASP A 123 0.09 -1.63 -9.15
CA ASP A 123 0.21 -1.15 -10.53
C ASP A 123 0.48 -2.26 -11.55
N SER A 124 1.36 -3.21 -11.20
CA SER A 124 1.76 -4.28 -12.11
C SER A 124 0.61 -5.12 -12.66
N TYR A 125 -0.57 -5.09 -12.03
CA TYR A 125 -1.74 -5.79 -12.49
C TYR A 125 -2.67 -4.94 -13.38
N PHE A 126 -2.73 -3.63 -13.14
CA PHE A 126 -3.67 -2.72 -13.81
C PHE A 126 -3.01 -1.84 -14.88
N SER A 127 -1.70 -1.93 -15.01
CA SER A 127 -0.92 -1.41 -16.13
C SER A 127 -0.94 -2.39 -17.30
N PRO A 128 -1.53 -2.04 -18.45
CA PRO A 128 -1.46 -2.86 -19.66
C PRO A 128 -0.04 -2.94 -20.25
#